data_AF-A0A8J3F1Q8-F1
#
_entry.id   AF-A0A8J3F1Q8-F1
#
_cell.length_a   1.000
_cell.length_b   1.000
_cell.length_c   1.000
_cell.angle_alpha   90.00
_cell.angle_beta   90.00
_cell.angle_gamma   90.00
#
_symmetry.space_group_name_H-M   'P 1'
#
loop_
_entity.id
_entity.type
_entity.pdbx_description
1 polymer ?
#
loop_
_entity_poly.entity_id
_entity_poly.type
_entity_poly.pdbx_seq_one_letter_code
_entity_poly.pdbx_strand_id
1 'polypeptide(L)'
;MDGGQSSAFARRIGIAKSTIHHWFKDNGTPTLSVTLKIAAHCGVGLTDLLTGNLNKWTAPTIERQQVLLLQHPTAAWHPTPRTIDWNEIEKQLQTFLLLPTPISVLEAARRLNLEARQLYLRANRTTRQLGERWKTYLSRRYAATVVRAWPYLESACREIWSEGKTVTRREIVARVPADILSPVAHLLDVLKEVQTHLHNVGCIETAIPATSA
;
A
#
# COMPACT_ATOMS: atom_id res chain seq x y z
N MET A 1 -26.93 21.90 29.32
CA MET A 1 -26.36 22.05 27.96
C MET A 1 -26.69 23.43 27.45
N ASP A 2 -25.82 24.05 26.66
CA ASP A 2 -25.87 25.46 26.26
C ASP A 2 -27.11 25.82 25.44
N GLY A 3 -28.26 25.99 26.11
CA GLY A 3 -29.54 26.33 25.49
C GLY A 3 -30.02 25.33 24.41
N GLY A 4 -29.63 24.06 24.49
CA GLY A 4 -29.99 23.03 23.49
C GLY A 4 -29.08 22.98 22.26
N GLN A 5 -28.01 23.79 22.20
CA GLN A 5 -27.06 23.78 21.09
C GLN A 5 -25.98 22.70 21.26
N SER A 6 -26.23 21.49 20.75
CA SER A 6 -25.28 20.36 20.80
C SER A 6 -23.92 20.68 20.17
N SER A 7 -23.87 21.59 19.18
CA SER A 7 -22.63 22.00 18.51
C SER A 7 -21.75 22.88 19.41
N ALA A 8 -22.36 23.80 20.17
CA ALA A 8 -21.64 24.65 21.11
C ALA A 8 -21.08 23.83 22.28
N PHE A 9 -21.89 22.89 22.78
CA PHE A 9 -21.51 21.93 23.81
C PHE A 9 -20.34 21.03 23.35
N ALA A 10 -20.41 20.50 22.12
CA ALA A 10 -19.35 19.70 21.51
C ALA A 10 -18.02 20.45 21.43
N ARG A 11 -18.07 21.71 20.98
CA ARG A 11 -16.91 22.59 20.90
C ARG A 11 -16.33 22.89 22.29
N ARG A 12 -17.17 23.11 23.29
CA ARG A 12 -16.71 23.38 24.67
C ARG A 12 -15.97 22.20 25.29
N ILE A 13 -16.43 20.98 25.06
CA ILE A 13 -15.84 19.77 25.63
C ILE A 13 -14.68 19.22 24.76
N GLY A 14 -14.54 19.73 23.52
CA GLY A 14 -13.53 19.27 22.57
C GLY A 14 -13.85 17.91 21.96
N ILE A 15 -15.13 17.65 21.67
CA ILE A 15 -15.62 16.39 21.11
C ILE A 15 -16.31 16.67 19.77
N ALA A 16 -16.30 15.69 18.86
CA ALA A 16 -17.00 15.81 17.59
C ALA A 16 -18.53 15.89 17.79
N LYS A 17 -19.18 16.77 17.02
CA LYS A 17 -20.64 16.93 17.02
C LYS A 17 -21.38 15.62 16.74
N SER A 18 -20.85 14.78 15.87
CA SER A 18 -21.40 13.46 15.53
C SER A 18 -21.48 12.54 16.74
N THR A 19 -20.46 12.55 17.60
CA THR A 19 -20.42 11.73 18.82
C THR A 19 -21.51 12.14 19.81
N ILE A 20 -21.79 13.43 19.95
CA ILE A 20 -22.87 13.92 20.81
C ILE A 20 -24.24 13.57 20.22
N HIS A 21 -24.38 13.65 18.90
CA HIS A 21 -25.61 13.23 18.22
C HIS A 21 -25.90 11.75 18.44
N HIS A 22 -24.87 10.91 18.38
CA HIS A 22 -24.95 9.48 18.62
C HIS A 22 -25.41 9.15 20.05
N TRP A 23 -24.92 9.87 21.07
CA TRP A 23 -25.40 9.68 22.45
C TRP A 23 -26.88 10.03 22.63
N PHE A 24 -27.37 11.03 21.89
CA PHE A 24 -28.76 11.48 21.99
C PHE A 24 -29.77 10.64 21.20
N LYS A 25 -29.39 10.15 20.01
CA LYS A 25 -30.30 9.42 19.13
C LYS A 25 -30.17 7.91 19.23
N ASP A 26 -28.95 7.41 19.39
CA ASP A 26 -28.65 5.99 19.23
C ASP A 26 -28.30 5.32 20.57
N ASN A 27 -28.61 5.99 21.69
CA ASN A 27 -28.37 5.52 23.06
C ASN A 27 -26.89 5.19 23.37
N GLY A 28 -25.95 5.82 22.64
CA GLY A 28 -24.53 5.64 22.88
C GLY A 28 -24.12 6.17 24.26
N THR A 29 -23.35 5.40 25.02
CA THR A 29 -22.84 5.83 26.32
C THR A 29 -21.50 6.56 26.18
N PRO A 30 -21.31 7.71 26.84
CA PRO A 30 -20.03 8.38 26.87
C PRO A 30 -19.00 7.53 27.65
N THR A 31 -17.76 7.51 27.19
CA THR A 31 -16.65 6.90 27.93
C THR A 31 -16.40 7.67 29.24
N LEU A 32 -15.86 7.01 30.27
CA LEU A 32 -15.53 7.65 31.56
C LEU A 32 -14.72 8.94 31.41
N SER A 33 -13.74 8.98 30.51
CA SER A 33 -12.92 10.16 30.24
C SER A 33 -13.74 11.35 29.73
N VAL A 34 -14.77 11.08 28.94
CA VAL A 34 -15.71 12.06 28.43
C VAL A 34 -16.66 12.51 29.54
N THR A 35 -17.16 11.58 30.35
CA THR A 35 -18.04 11.88 31.48
C THR A 35 -17.34 12.78 32.50
N LEU A 36 -16.06 12.55 32.77
CA LEU A 36 -15.21 13.43 33.59
C LEU A 36 -15.07 14.83 32.99
N LYS A 37 -14.86 14.93 31.67
CA LYS A 37 -14.81 16.24 30.99
C LYS A 37 -16.16 16.96 31.07
N ILE A 38 -17.26 16.25 30.90
CA ILE A 38 -18.62 16.82 31.04
C ILE A 38 -18.82 17.34 32.47
N ALA A 39 -18.46 16.55 33.49
CA ALA A 39 -18.52 16.95 34.89
C ALA A 39 -17.70 18.23 35.17
N ALA A 40 -16.45 18.26 34.69
CA ALA A 40 -15.55 19.40 34.84
C ALA A 40 -16.07 20.68 34.16
N HIS A 41 -16.57 20.57 32.92
CA HIS A 41 -17.06 21.74 32.17
C HIS A 41 -18.45 22.21 32.59
N CYS A 42 -19.26 21.35 33.19
CA CYS A 42 -20.58 21.70 33.70
C CYS A 42 -20.57 22.11 35.18
N GLY A 43 -19.44 21.96 35.88
CA GLY A 43 -19.34 22.24 37.32
C GLY A 43 -20.16 21.28 38.19
N VAL A 44 -20.37 20.04 37.73
CA VAL A 44 -21.17 19.01 38.43
C VAL A 44 -20.22 17.98 39.02
N GLY A 45 -20.51 17.48 40.22
CA GLY A 45 -19.82 16.32 40.77
C GLY A 45 -20.04 15.07 39.91
N LEU A 46 -19.00 14.26 39.69
CA LEU A 46 -19.12 13.04 38.86
C LEU A 46 -20.21 12.10 39.37
N THR A 47 -20.33 11.96 40.69
CA THR A 47 -21.35 11.14 41.34
C THR A 47 -22.76 11.65 41.04
N ASP A 48 -22.96 12.96 41.05
CA ASP A 48 -24.25 13.60 40.81
C ASP A 48 -24.65 13.48 39.32
N LEU A 49 -23.65 13.54 38.42
CA LEU A 49 -23.83 13.33 36.99
C LEU A 49 -24.22 11.88 36.66
N LEU A 50 -23.60 10.90 37.32
CA LEU A 50 -23.86 9.47 37.09
C LEU A 50 -25.16 8.99 37.75
N THR A 51 -25.55 9.60 38.88
CA THR A 51 -26.78 9.26 39.60
C THR A 51 -27.99 10.07 39.16
N GLY A 52 -27.79 11.08 38.31
CA GLY A 52 -28.86 11.93 37.79
C GLY A 52 -29.44 12.93 38.80
N ASN A 53 -28.79 13.12 39.96
CA ASN A 53 -29.26 14.04 40.99
C ASN A 53 -28.78 15.47 40.70
N LEU A 54 -29.53 16.19 39.86
CA LEU A 54 -29.20 17.54 39.41
C LEU A 54 -29.95 18.64 40.18
N ASN A 55 -30.58 18.32 41.31
CA ASN A 55 -31.47 19.25 42.04
C ASN A 55 -30.77 20.51 42.58
N LYS A 56 -29.45 20.46 42.76
CA LYS A 56 -28.62 21.60 43.22
C LYS A 56 -27.78 22.22 42.10
N TRP A 57 -27.91 21.73 40.87
CA TRP A 57 -27.10 22.19 39.76
C TRP A 57 -27.68 23.47 39.16
N THR A 58 -26.88 24.53 39.16
CA THR A 58 -27.14 25.73 38.38
C THR A 58 -26.25 25.72 37.14
N ALA A 59 -26.81 26.08 35.99
CA ALA A 59 -26.03 26.15 34.77
C ALA A 59 -24.87 27.15 34.97
N PRO A 60 -23.61 26.75 34.73
CA PRO A 60 -22.49 27.67 34.83
C PRO A 60 -22.76 28.82 33.85
N THR A 61 -22.88 30.04 34.40
CA THR A 61 -23.03 31.23 33.59
C THR A 61 -21.80 31.31 32.70
N ILE A 62 -22.00 31.41 31.38
CA ILE A 62 -20.92 31.63 30.43
C ILE A 62 -20.46 33.07 30.69
N GLU A 63 -19.67 33.29 31.73
CA GLU A 63 -18.84 34.47 31.81
C GLU A 63 -17.99 34.42 30.55
N ARG A 64 -18.12 35.44 29.70
CA ARG A 64 -17.26 35.60 28.54
C ARG A 64 -15.85 35.72 29.09
N GLN A 65 -15.15 34.58 29.12
CA GLN A 65 -13.76 34.51 29.53
C GLN A 65 -13.04 35.62 28.78
N GLN A 66 -12.47 36.57 29.52
CA GLN A 66 -11.69 37.63 28.91
C GLN A 66 -10.67 36.93 28.01
N VAL A 67 -10.72 37.25 26.71
CA VAL A 67 -9.83 36.65 25.72
C VAL A 67 -8.42 37.02 26.15
N LEU A 68 -7.75 36.11 26.85
CA LEU A 68 -6.31 36.17 26.97
C LEU A 68 -5.80 36.00 25.54
N LEU A 69 -5.27 37.09 24.98
CA LEU A 69 -4.53 37.09 23.71
C LEU A 69 -3.24 36.29 23.91
N LEU A 70 -3.38 34.99 24.14
CA LEU A 70 -2.28 34.05 24.07
C LEU A 70 -1.91 34.00 22.58
N GLN A 71 -0.67 34.35 22.28
CA GLN A 71 -0.06 34.15 20.97
C GLN A 71 -0.03 32.64 20.72
N HIS A 72 -1.12 32.09 20.22
CA HIS A 72 -1.15 30.72 19.77
C HIS A 72 -0.19 30.64 18.57
N PRO A 73 0.71 29.64 18.50
CA PRO A 73 1.36 29.35 17.24
C PRO A 73 0.24 29.11 16.22
N THR A 74 0.14 30.02 15.25
CA THR A 74 -0.81 29.92 14.15
C THR A 74 -0.73 28.51 13.60
N ALA A 75 -1.86 27.80 13.60
CA ALA A 75 -1.98 26.49 12.98
C ALA A 75 -1.24 26.53 11.64
N ALA A 76 -0.23 25.66 11.48
CA ALA A 76 0.68 25.70 10.36
C ALA A 76 -0.11 25.89 9.06
N TRP A 77 0.22 26.97 8.34
CA TRP A 77 -0.43 27.36 7.11
C TRP A 77 -0.41 26.15 6.16
N HIS A 78 -1.56 25.51 5.94
CA HIS A 78 -1.64 24.47 4.94
C HIS A 78 -1.37 25.14 3.59
N PRO A 79 -0.33 24.74 2.83
CA PRO A 79 -0.08 25.31 1.52
C PRO A 79 -1.33 25.12 0.67
N THR A 80 -1.74 26.18 -0.02
CA THR A 80 -2.90 26.18 -0.92
C THR A 80 -2.82 24.99 -1.88
N PRO A 81 -3.95 24.34 -2.21
CA PRO A 81 -3.96 23.23 -3.16
C PRO A 81 -3.25 23.65 -4.45
N ARG A 82 -2.22 22.89 -4.85
CA ARG A 82 -1.52 23.15 -6.11
C ARG A 82 -2.53 23.00 -7.25
N THR A 83 -2.67 24.04 -8.07
CA THR A 83 -3.39 23.92 -9.33
C THR A 83 -2.55 23.05 -10.26
N ILE A 84 -3.08 21.90 -10.64
CA ILE A 84 -2.39 20.91 -11.47
C ILE A 84 -3.00 20.94 -12.86
N ASP A 85 -2.18 21.28 -13.86
CA ASP A 85 -2.58 21.30 -15.27
C ASP A 85 -2.51 19.89 -15.86
N TRP A 86 -3.63 19.18 -15.80
CA TRP A 86 -3.73 17.77 -16.25
C TRP A 86 -3.44 17.57 -17.75
N ASN A 87 -3.74 18.57 -18.59
CA ASN A 87 -3.45 18.50 -20.02
C ASN A 87 -1.93 18.45 -20.29
N GLU A 88 -1.13 19.17 -19.50
CA GLU A 88 0.32 19.17 -19.66
C GLU A 88 0.93 17.85 -19.15
N ILE A 89 0.41 17.35 -18.04
CA ILE A 89 0.79 16.02 -17.52
C ILE A 89 0.48 14.92 -18.53
N GLU A 90 -0.66 14.97 -19.21
CA GLU A 90 -1.00 13.95 -20.21
C GLU A 90 -0.04 13.98 -21.42
N LYS A 91 0.38 15.17 -21.88
CA LYS A 91 1.42 15.30 -22.91
C LYS A 91 2.76 14.75 -22.45
N GLN A 92 3.14 14.99 -21.20
CA GLN A 92 4.38 14.45 -20.64
C GLN A 92 4.32 12.92 -20.51
N LEU A 93 3.17 12.35 -20.12
CA LEU A 93 2.96 10.89 -20.13
C LEU A 93 3.06 10.31 -21.54
N GLN A 94 2.51 10.98 -22.55
CA GLN A 94 2.67 10.58 -23.96
C GLN A 94 4.12 10.63 -24.41
N THR A 95 4.89 11.63 -23.95
CA THR A 95 6.33 11.71 -24.21
C THR A 95 7.07 10.53 -23.59
N PHE A 96 6.70 10.11 -22.38
CA PHE A 96 7.26 8.90 -21.75
C PHE A 96 6.92 7.62 -22.51
N LEU A 97 5.78 7.56 -23.19
CA LEU A 97 5.43 6.43 -24.05
C LEU A 97 6.34 6.32 -25.29
N LEU A 98 6.99 7.40 -25.72
CA LEU A 98 7.91 7.38 -26.86
C LEU A 98 9.35 7.01 -26.48
N LEU A 99 9.69 6.99 -25.18
CA LEU A 99 11.05 6.69 -24.73
C LEU A 99 11.48 5.27 -25.12
N PRO A 100 12.75 5.05 -25.50
CA PRO A 100 13.24 3.73 -25.92
C PRO A 100 13.24 2.73 -24.76
N THR A 101 13.59 3.19 -23.56
CA THR A 101 13.48 2.41 -22.32
C THR A 101 12.13 2.69 -21.66
N PRO A 102 11.28 1.67 -21.48
CA PRO A 102 9.99 1.87 -20.84
C PRO A 102 10.19 2.17 -19.35
N ILE A 103 9.33 3.01 -18.81
CA ILE A 103 9.38 3.50 -17.43
C ILE A 103 8.17 2.97 -16.66
N SER A 104 8.35 2.64 -15.38
CA SER A 104 7.24 2.26 -14.52
C SER A 104 6.33 3.45 -14.21
N VAL A 105 5.05 3.18 -13.92
CA VAL A 105 4.09 4.24 -13.55
C VAL A 105 4.54 5.01 -12.30
N LEU A 106 5.20 4.34 -11.36
CA LEU A 106 5.70 4.97 -10.13
C LEU A 106 6.85 5.93 -10.43
N GLU A 107 7.77 5.54 -11.32
CA GLU A 107 8.87 6.40 -11.74
C GLU A 107 8.37 7.60 -12.57
N ALA A 108 7.37 7.40 -13.42
CA ALA A 108 6.70 8.51 -14.11
C ALA A 108 6.01 9.47 -13.12
N ALA A 109 5.32 8.94 -12.11
CA ALA A 109 4.70 9.75 -11.06
C ALA A 109 5.74 10.56 -10.26
N ARG A 110 6.88 9.94 -9.95
CA ARG A 110 8.01 10.60 -9.28
C ARG A 110 8.56 11.77 -10.11
N ARG A 111 8.76 11.57 -11.42
CA ARG A 111 9.25 12.61 -12.34
C ARG A 111 8.28 13.78 -12.48
N LEU A 112 6.98 13.51 -12.37
CA LEU A 112 5.91 14.52 -12.42
C LEU A 112 5.61 15.16 -11.06
N ASN A 113 6.26 14.70 -9.98
CA ASN A 113 5.98 15.11 -8.60
C ASN A 113 4.50 14.93 -8.20
N LEU A 114 3.90 13.80 -8.64
CA LEU A 114 2.51 13.45 -8.39
C LEU A 114 2.41 12.09 -7.70
N GLU A 115 1.28 11.84 -7.04
CA GLU A 115 0.96 10.51 -6.56
C GLU A 115 0.47 9.63 -7.72
N ALA A 116 0.95 8.38 -7.77
CA ALA A 116 0.53 7.42 -8.80
C ALA A 116 -1.00 7.22 -8.83
N ARG A 117 -1.67 7.31 -7.67
CA ARG A 117 -3.14 7.25 -7.58
C ARG A 117 -3.81 8.36 -8.39
N GLN A 118 -3.27 9.57 -8.38
CA GLN A 118 -3.84 10.70 -9.11
C GLN A 118 -3.74 10.49 -10.62
N LEU A 119 -2.64 9.88 -11.10
CA LEU A 119 -2.49 9.52 -12.51
C LEU A 119 -3.57 8.52 -12.96
N TYR A 120 -3.85 7.49 -12.17
CA TYR A 120 -4.92 6.54 -12.50
C TYR A 120 -6.32 7.15 -12.45
N LEU A 121 -6.57 8.12 -11.57
CA LEU A 121 -7.87 8.77 -11.45
C LEU A 121 -8.15 9.76 -12.58
N ARG A 122 -7.13 10.49 -13.06
CA ARG A 122 -7.29 11.61 -14.00
C ARG A 122 -6.81 11.32 -15.41
N ALA A 123 -5.75 10.52 -15.57
CA ALA A 123 -5.12 10.16 -16.84
C ALA A 123 -5.04 8.63 -17.00
N ASN A 124 -6.15 7.92 -16.76
CA ASN A 124 -6.18 6.46 -16.64
C ASN A 124 -5.65 5.74 -17.91
N ARG A 125 -6.08 6.18 -19.09
CA ARG A 125 -5.77 5.50 -20.36
C ARG A 125 -4.27 5.48 -20.64
N THR A 126 -3.61 6.64 -20.60
CA THR A 126 -2.17 6.78 -20.84
C THR A 126 -1.36 6.11 -19.73
N THR A 127 -1.80 6.23 -18.48
CA THR A 127 -1.17 5.55 -17.34
C THR A 127 -1.20 4.02 -17.48
N ARG A 128 -2.33 3.45 -17.93
CA ARG A 128 -2.43 2.01 -18.22
C ARG A 128 -1.54 1.56 -19.36
N GLN A 129 -1.49 2.32 -20.45
CA GLN A 129 -0.60 2.03 -21.57
C GLN A 129 0.87 1.99 -21.13
N LEU A 130 1.28 2.93 -20.28
CA LEU A 130 2.63 2.96 -19.73
C LEU A 130 2.91 1.73 -18.86
N GLY A 131 1.95 1.37 -17.99
CA GLY A 131 2.03 0.18 -17.14
C GLY A 131 2.17 -1.12 -17.94
N GLU A 132 1.35 -1.31 -18.97
CA GLU A 132 1.41 -2.50 -19.82
C GLU A 132 2.71 -2.60 -20.62
N ARG A 133 3.22 -1.46 -21.11
CA ARG A 133 4.51 -1.41 -21.80
C ARG A 133 5.65 -1.82 -20.87
N TRP A 134 5.66 -1.31 -19.65
CA TRP A 134 6.64 -1.70 -18.62
C TRP A 134 6.55 -3.19 -18.26
N LYS A 135 5.33 -3.69 -18.05
CA LYS A 135 5.07 -5.11 -17.75
C LYS A 135 5.58 -6.02 -18.87
N THR A 136 5.26 -5.68 -20.11
CA THR A 136 5.70 -6.42 -21.30
C THR A 136 7.23 -6.44 -21.41
N TYR A 137 7.87 -5.30 -21.16
CA TYR A 137 9.33 -5.21 -21.14
C TYR A 137 9.95 -6.09 -20.05
N LEU A 138 9.40 -6.05 -18.83
CA LEU A 138 9.88 -6.88 -17.73
C LEU A 138 9.72 -8.37 -18.04
N SER A 139 8.58 -8.79 -18.59
CA SER A 139 8.34 -10.17 -19.03
C SER A 139 9.33 -10.63 -20.09
N ARG A 140 9.60 -9.80 -21.11
CA ARG A 140 10.60 -10.11 -22.15
C ARG A 140 12.00 -10.24 -21.57
N ARG A 141 12.36 -9.34 -20.66
CA ARG A 141 13.67 -9.34 -20.02
C ARG A 141 13.84 -10.56 -19.13
N TYR A 142 12.81 -10.93 -18.37
CA TYR A 142 12.77 -12.16 -17.59
C TYR A 142 12.92 -13.39 -18.48
N ALA A 143 12.15 -13.50 -19.56
CA ALA A 143 12.26 -14.62 -20.50
C ALA A 143 13.67 -14.74 -21.10
N ALA A 144 14.28 -13.62 -21.52
CA ALA A 144 15.65 -13.62 -22.04
C ALA A 144 16.67 -14.07 -20.98
N THR A 145 16.52 -13.64 -19.73
CA THR A 145 17.35 -14.10 -18.61
C THR A 145 17.20 -15.60 -18.38
N VAL A 146 15.97 -16.11 -18.36
CA VAL A 146 15.68 -17.54 -18.17
C VAL A 146 16.29 -18.37 -19.30
N VAL A 147 16.11 -17.96 -20.56
CA VAL A 147 16.72 -18.63 -21.73
C VAL A 147 18.24 -18.68 -21.61
N ARG A 148 18.88 -17.60 -21.14
CA ARG A 148 20.33 -17.57 -20.92
C ARG A 148 20.77 -18.50 -19.79
N ALA A 149 19.98 -18.60 -18.72
CA ALA A 149 20.29 -19.44 -17.56
C ALA A 149 19.97 -20.92 -17.81
N TRP A 150 19.04 -21.22 -18.72
CA TRP A 150 18.54 -22.56 -19.02
C TRP A 150 19.63 -23.62 -19.22
N PRO A 151 20.63 -23.45 -20.11
CA PRO A 151 21.63 -24.48 -20.35
C PRO A 151 22.48 -24.79 -19.10
N TYR A 152 22.75 -23.78 -18.26
CA TYR A 152 23.52 -23.94 -17.02
C TYR A 152 22.71 -24.65 -15.94
N LEU A 153 21.40 -24.38 -15.88
CA LEU A 153 20.50 -25.09 -14.97
C LEU A 153 20.33 -26.54 -15.42
N GLU A 154 20.24 -26.79 -16.73
CA GLU A 154 20.13 -28.13 -17.29
C GLU A 154 21.37 -28.98 -16.99
N SER A 155 22.58 -28.43 -17.23
CA SER A 155 23.83 -29.14 -16.94
C SER A 155 23.96 -29.44 -15.44
N ALA A 156 23.68 -28.47 -14.58
CA ALA A 156 23.74 -28.66 -13.13
C ALA A 156 22.73 -29.71 -12.64
N CYS A 157 21.51 -29.74 -13.20
CA CYS A 157 20.52 -30.78 -12.89
C CYS A 157 21.01 -32.18 -13.28
N ARG A 158 21.60 -32.33 -14.48
CA ARG A 158 22.14 -33.62 -14.94
C ARG A 158 23.29 -34.10 -14.07
N GLU A 159 24.19 -33.20 -13.66
CA GLU A 159 25.29 -33.51 -12.72
C GLU A 159 24.75 -33.97 -11.37
N ILE A 160 23.80 -33.25 -10.78
CA ILE A 160 23.18 -33.61 -9.49
C ILE A 160 22.52 -35.00 -9.54
N TRP A 161 21.83 -35.33 -10.64
CA TRP A 161 21.23 -36.65 -10.81
C TRP A 161 22.26 -37.75 -11.04
N SER A 162 23.37 -37.46 -11.73
CA SER A 162 24.46 -38.44 -11.88
C SER A 162 25.11 -38.80 -10.54
N GLU A 163 25.08 -37.88 -9.57
CA GLU A 163 25.52 -38.12 -8.19
C GLU A 163 24.45 -38.82 -7.32
N GLY A 164 23.26 -39.11 -7.85
CA GLY A 164 22.15 -39.72 -7.12
C GLY A 164 21.48 -38.79 -6.09
N LYS A 165 21.71 -37.48 -6.18
CA LYS A 165 21.18 -36.48 -5.24
C LYS A 165 19.90 -35.82 -5.77
N THR A 166 19.12 -35.25 -4.85
CA THR A 166 17.92 -34.48 -5.20
C THR A 166 18.29 -33.04 -5.55
N VAL A 167 17.66 -32.49 -6.59
CA VAL A 167 17.89 -31.11 -7.04
C VAL A 167 17.24 -30.15 -6.05
N THR A 168 18.05 -29.59 -5.16
CA THR A 168 17.65 -28.56 -4.20
C THR A 168 18.35 -27.23 -4.51
N ARG A 169 17.78 -26.11 -4.04
CA ARG A 169 18.37 -24.78 -4.24
C ARG A 169 19.83 -24.70 -3.77
N ARG A 170 20.19 -25.41 -2.69
CA ARG A 170 21.56 -25.43 -2.15
C ARG A 170 22.53 -26.07 -3.14
N GLU A 171 22.15 -27.18 -3.75
CA GLU A 171 22.97 -27.91 -4.73
C GLU A 171 23.15 -27.13 -6.04
N ILE A 172 22.13 -26.39 -6.47
CA ILE A 172 22.20 -25.51 -7.65
C ILE A 172 23.12 -24.31 -7.39
N VAL A 173 23.01 -23.68 -6.22
CA VAL A 173 23.89 -22.55 -5.84
C VAL A 173 25.36 -22.99 -5.71
N ALA A 174 25.61 -24.25 -5.36
CA ALA A 174 26.97 -24.78 -5.27
C ALA A 174 27.63 -25.02 -6.64
N ARG A 175 26.85 -25.28 -7.71
CA ARG A 175 27.36 -25.62 -9.05
C ARG A 175 27.20 -24.52 -10.10
N VAL A 176 26.22 -23.64 -9.95
CA VAL A 176 25.94 -22.57 -10.93
C VAL A 176 26.48 -21.22 -10.42
N PRO A 177 27.22 -20.45 -11.23
CA PRO A 177 27.73 -19.14 -10.85
C PRO A 177 26.62 -18.18 -10.38
N ALA A 178 26.91 -17.42 -9.32
CA ALA A 178 25.97 -16.46 -8.74
C ALA A 178 25.50 -15.38 -9.73
N ASP A 179 26.33 -15.03 -10.71
CA ASP A 179 26.02 -14.05 -11.75
C ASP A 179 24.87 -14.49 -12.68
N ILE A 180 24.69 -15.80 -12.84
CA ILE A 180 23.64 -16.40 -13.67
C ILE A 180 22.36 -16.59 -12.83
N LEU A 181 22.51 -16.88 -11.53
CA LEU A 181 21.38 -17.11 -10.63
C LEU A 181 20.74 -15.81 -10.11
N SER A 182 21.52 -14.76 -9.86
CA SER A 182 21.05 -13.48 -9.31
C SER A 182 19.92 -12.83 -10.13
N PRO A 183 19.96 -12.85 -11.48
CA PRO A 183 18.91 -12.22 -12.29
C PRO A 183 17.64 -13.08 -12.46
N VAL A 184 17.67 -14.37 -12.11
CA VAL A 184 16.54 -15.30 -12.26
C VAL A 184 15.60 -15.15 -11.06
N ALA A 185 14.56 -14.35 -11.22
CA ALA A 185 13.44 -14.34 -10.27
C ALA A 185 12.75 -15.71 -10.24
N HIS A 186 12.20 -16.12 -9.10
CA HIS A 186 11.44 -17.39 -8.96
C HIS A 186 12.22 -18.65 -9.42
N LEU A 187 13.51 -18.74 -9.10
CA LEU A 187 14.41 -19.84 -9.47
C LEU A 187 13.80 -21.25 -9.26
N LEU A 188 13.01 -21.47 -8.21
CA LEU A 188 12.39 -22.77 -7.95
C LEU A 188 11.38 -23.19 -9.01
N ASP A 189 10.63 -22.24 -9.58
CA ASP A 189 9.64 -22.53 -10.62
C ASP A 189 10.34 -22.86 -11.95
N VAL A 190 11.38 -22.08 -12.29
CA VAL A 190 12.24 -22.38 -13.45
C VAL A 190 12.93 -23.75 -13.30
N LEU A 191 13.39 -24.10 -12.11
CA LEU A 191 13.99 -25.42 -11.85
C LEU A 191 12.99 -26.56 -12.02
N LYS A 192 11.73 -26.38 -11.60
CA LYS A 192 10.67 -27.38 -11.85
C LYS A 192 10.43 -27.55 -13.34
N GLU A 193 10.38 -26.47 -14.11
CA GLU A 193 10.23 -26.53 -15.58
C GLU A 193 11.41 -27.24 -16.26
N VAL A 194 12.64 -26.99 -15.81
CA VAL A 194 13.83 -27.70 -16.31
C VAL A 194 13.77 -29.19 -15.96
N GLN A 195 13.36 -29.54 -14.74
CA GLN A 195 13.23 -30.93 -14.30
C GLN A 195 12.14 -31.70 -15.06
N THR A 196 10.98 -31.08 -15.31
CA THR A 196 9.91 -31.70 -16.11
C THR A 196 10.35 -31.87 -17.56
N HIS A 197 11.02 -30.86 -18.13
CA HIS A 197 11.60 -30.96 -19.47
C HIS A 197 12.60 -32.13 -19.56
N LEU A 198 13.53 -32.23 -18.62
CA LEU A 198 14.51 -33.31 -18.60
C LEU A 198 13.90 -34.70 -18.35
N HIS A 199 12.87 -34.80 -17.51
CA HIS A 199 12.15 -36.06 -17.31
C HIS A 199 11.45 -36.52 -18.59
N ASN A 200 10.84 -35.58 -19.33
CA ASN A 200 10.20 -35.87 -20.61
C ASN A 200 11.22 -36.26 -21.70
N VAL A 201 12.38 -35.61 -21.73
CA VAL A 201 13.48 -35.96 -22.67
C VAL A 201 14.09 -37.33 -22.32
N GLY A 202 14.26 -37.63 -21.03
CA GLY A 202 14.73 -38.94 -20.56
C GLY A 202 13.76 -40.09 -20.88
N CYS A 203 12.45 -39.84 -20.88
CA CYS A 203 11.46 -40.81 -21.35
C CYS A 203 11.52 -41.05 -22.87
N ILE A 204 11.96 -40.06 -23.66
CA ILE A 204 12.10 -40.19 -25.12
C ILE A 204 13.38 -40.96 -25.49
N GLU A 205 14.49 -40.79 -24.75
CA GLU A 205 15.71 -41.58 -24.98
C GLU A 205 15.54 -43.09 -24.68
N THR A 206 14.59 -43.47 -23.83
CA THR A 206 14.23 -44.88 -23.61
C THR A 206 13.30 -45.48 -24.67
N ALA A 207 12.83 -44.68 -25.64
CA ALA A 207 11.79 -45.08 -26.61
C ALA A 207 12.28 -45.22 -28.06
N ILE A 208 13.60 -45.21 -28.32
CA ILE A 208 14.15 -45.58 -29.63
C ILE A 208 14.71 -47.01 -29.54
N PRO A 209 13.94 -48.06 -29.87
CA PRO A 209 14.53 -49.38 -30.10
C PRO A 209 15.45 -49.28 -31.31
N ALA A 210 16.70 -49.69 -31.12
CA ALA A 210 17.68 -49.90 -32.17
C ALA A 210 17.05 -50.77 -33.28
N THR A 211 16.75 -50.15 -34.43
CA THR A 211 16.44 -50.89 -35.65
C THR A 211 17.80 -51.29 -36.23
N SER A 212 18.27 -52.47 -35.84
CA SER A 212 19.39 -53.14 -36.48
C SER A 212 18.98 -53.71 -37.84
N ALA A 213 19.93 -53.63 -38.76
CA ALA A 213 19.98 -54.10 -40.15
C ALA A 213 19.33 -55.46 -40.44
#